data_AF-A0A528B0W0-F1
#
_entry.id   AF-A0A528B0W0-F1
#
_cell.length_a   1.000
_cell.length_b   1.000
_cell.length_c   1.000
_cell.angle_alpha   90.00
_cell.angle_beta   90.00
_cell.angle_gamma   90.00
#
_symmetry.space_group_name_H-M   'P 1'
#
loop_
_entity.id
_entity.type
_entity.pdbx_description
1 polymer ?
#
loop_
_entity_poly.entity_id
_entity_poly.type
_entity_poly.pdbx_seq_one_letter_code
_entity_poly.pdbx_strand_id
1 'polypeptide(L)' 'DTGYRIHGSPEWWSIGQAMSSGCVRLINQDIIDLYSRVSRKNPVVVV' A
#
# COMPACT_ATOMS: atom_id res chain seq x y z
N ASP A 1 5.39 -15.83 -3.31
CA ASP A 1 5.01 -14.42 -3.34
C ASP A 1 3.51 -14.38 -3.59
N THR A 2 2.72 -13.72 -2.74
CA THR A 2 1.24 -13.78 -2.78
C THR A 2 0.65 -12.86 -3.86
N GLY A 3 1.48 -12.08 -4.57
CA GLY A 3 1.04 -11.12 -5.59
C GLY A 3 0.58 -9.77 -5.03
N TYR A 4 0.48 -9.63 -3.70
CA TYR A 4 0.09 -8.39 -3.02
C TYR A 4 1.30 -7.54 -2.67
N ARG A 5 1.20 -6.23 -2.91
CA ARG A 5 2.19 -5.23 -2.46
C ARG A 5 1.47 -4.02 -1.89
N ILE A 6 2.05 -3.42 -0.88
CA ILE A 6 1.63 -2.13 -0.32
C ILE A 6 2.69 -1.12 -0.73
N HIS A 7 2.31 -0.09 -1.48
CA HIS A 7 3.27 0.87 -2.04
C HIS A 7 2.69 2.27 -2.22
N GLY A 8 3.58 3.26 -2.36
CA GLY A 8 3.22 4.64 -2.71
C GLY A 8 2.95 4.81 -4.20
N SER A 9 2.23 5.88 -4.54
CA SER A 9 2.04 6.34 -5.91
C SER A 9 2.04 7.88 -5.97
N PRO A 10 2.63 8.47 -7.04
CA PRO A 10 2.53 9.91 -7.30
C PRO A 10 1.17 10.31 -7.93
N GLU A 11 0.42 9.35 -8.49
CA GLU A 11 -0.92 9.57 -9.04
C GLU A 11 -1.97 9.56 -7.92
N TRP A 12 -1.91 10.55 -7.03
CA TRP A 12 -2.78 10.66 -5.85
C TRP A 12 -4.28 10.60 -6.19
N TRP A 13 -4.68 11.07 -7.38
CA TRP A 13 -6.06 11.02 -7.86
C TRP A 13 -6.56 9.60 -8.16
N SER A 14 -5.67 8.61 -8.27
CA SER A 14 -6.02 7.20 -8.49
C SER A 14 -6.34 6.45 -7.20
N ILE A 15 -6.05 7.02 -6.03
CA ILE A 15 -6.30 6.37 -4.74
C ILE A 15 -7.81 6.25 -4.50
N GLY A 16 -8.25 5.06 -4.07
CA GLY A 16 -9.67 4.74 -3.91
C GLY A 16 -10.39 4.29 -5.18
N GLN A 17 -9.71 4.24 -6.33
CA GLN A 17 -10.24 3.71 -7.58
C GLN A 17 -9.77 2.28 -7.82
N ALA A 18 -10.56 1.49 -8.56
CA ALA A 18 -10.23 0.11 -8.94
C ALA A 18 -9.17 0.07 -10.06
N MET A 19 -7.97 0.51 -9.74
CA MET A 19 -6.84 0.68 -10.68
C MET A 19 -5.68 -0.28 -10.42
N SER A 20 -5.73 -1.07 -9.34
CA SER A 20 -4.68 -2.02 -8.99
C SER A 20 -5.13 -3.46 -9.23
N SER A 21 -4.24 -4.29 -9.79
CA SER A 21 -4.45 -5.74 -9.93
C SER A 21 -4.26 -6.49 -8.59
N GLY A 22 -4.78 -5.93 -7.50
CA GLY A 22 -4.66 -6.48 -6.13
C GLY A 22 -3.61 -5.80 -5.24
N CYS A 23 -2.76 -4.90 -5.77
CA CYS A 23 -1.85 -4.11 -4.91
C CYS A 23 -2.61 -2.99 -4.16
N VAL A 24 -2.14 -2.63 -2.96
CA VAL A 24 -2.67 -1.52 -2.16
C VAL A 24 -1.80 -0.29 -2.41
N ARG A 25 -2.40 0.76 -2.98
CA ARG A 25 -1.75 2.05 -3.25
C ARG A 25 -2.09 3.04 -2.14
N LEU A 26 -1.07 3.75 -1.65
CA LEU A 26 -1.22 4.91 -0.78
C LEU A 26 -0.64 6.15 -1.43
N ILE A 27 -1.05 7.33 -0.98
CA ILE A 27 -0.29 8.54 -1.27
C ILE A 27 1.11 8.42 -0.65
N ASN A 28 2.11 9.07 -1.25
CA ASN A 28 3.49 8.91 -0.85
C ASN A 28 3.76 9.27 0.63
N GLN A 29 3.06 10.28 1.15
CA GLN A 29 3.19 10.68 2.55
C GLN A 29 2.77 9.56 3.51
N ASP A 30 1.67 8.86 3.20
CA ASP A 30 1.10 7.82 4.05
C ASP A 30 1.92 6.54 4.01
N ILE A 31 2.47 6.15 2.85
CA ILE A 31 3.36 4.97 2.81
C ILE A 31 4.67 5.21 3.57
N ILE A 32 5.19 6.44 3.57
CA ILE A 32 6.38 6.81 4.35
C ILE A 32 6.07 6.72 5.84
N ASP A 33 4.95 7.30 6.27
CA ASP A 33 4.50 7.21 7.66
C ASP A 33 4.27 5.76 8.09
N LEU A 34 3.57 4.97 7.26
CA LEU A 34 3.36 3.54 7.52
C LEU A 34 4.68 2.78 7.64
N TYR A 35 5.62 2.99 6.72
CA TYR A 35 6.93 2.34 6.72
C TYR A 35 7.72 2.63 8.00
N SER A 36 7.58 3.83 8.57
CA SER A 36 8.24 4.19 9.82
C SER A 36 7.68 3.48 11.06
N ARG A 37 6.44 3.00 11.00
CA ARG A 37 5.71 2.40 12.13
C ARG A 37 5.70 0.87 12.12
N VAL A 38 5.85 0.25 10.96
CA VAL A 38 5.72 -1.21 10.82
C VAL A 38 7.06 -1.94 10.96
N SER A 39 7.03 -3.09 11.62
CA SER A 39 8.16 -4.02 11.63
C SER A 39 8.00 -5.06 10.51
N ARG A 40 9.12 -5.66 10.07
CA ARG A 40 9.11 -6.71 9.03
C ARG A 40 8.26 -7.93 9.35
N LYS A 41 7.88 -8.17 10.61
CA LYS A 41 7.07 -9.32 11.04
C LYS A 41 5.59 -8.97 11.24
N ASN A 42 5.18 -7.74 10.97
CA ASN A 42 3.78 -7.36 11.10
C ASN A 42 2.94 -8.14 10.04
N PRO A 43 1.93 -8.91 10.47
CA PRO A 43 1.10 -9.65 9.53
C PRO A 43 0.21 -8.71 8.72
N VAL A 44 -0.05 -9.09 7.47
CA VAL A 44 -1.05 -8.43 6.60
C VAL A 44 -2.19 -9.41 6.38
N VAL A 45 -3.41 -9.00 6.70
CA VAL A 45 -4.64 -9.77 6.46
C VAL A 45 -5.45 -9.05 5.40
N VAL A 46 -5.78 -9.76 4.32
CA VAL A 46 -6.67 -9.27 3.25
C VAL A 46 -8.03 -9.92 3.48
N VAL A 47 -9.09 -9.10 3.53
CA VAL A 47 -10.48 -9.51 3.76
C VAL A 47 -11.38 -9.18 2.58
#